data_AF-A0A024TL02-F1
#
_entry.id   AF-A0A024TL02-F1
#
_cell.length_a   1.000
_cell.length_b   1.000
_cell.length_c   1.000
_cell.angle_alpha   90.00
_cell.angle_beta   90.00
_cell.angle_gamma   90.00
#
_symmetry.space_group_name_H-M   'P 1'
#
loop_
_entity.id
_entity.type
_entity.pdbx_description
1 polymer ?
#
loop_
_entity_poly.entity_id
_entity_poly.type
_entity_poly.pdbx_seq_one_letter_code
_entity_poly.pdbx_strand_id
1 'polypeptide(L)'
;VTEDLVEQIAFGDGGFHVERLEEARVAANGRYEVRVKWLGLDAEESSWEPVENLLEDIPVVLRKWCAAHKDEDHVADMMANLGLP
;
A
#
# COMPACT_ATOMS: atom_id res chain seq x y z
N VAL A 1 -13.10 -11.84 20.77
CA VAL A 1 -12.21 -11.66 19.60
C VAL A 1 -12.03 -10.16 19.48
N THR A 2 -10.79 -9.69 19.64
CA THR A 2 -10.45 -8.29 19.90
C THR A 2 -10.72 -7.39 18.70
N GLU A 3 -11.22 -6.20 18.99
CA GLU A 3 -11.76 -5.15 18.11
C GLU A 3 -10.71 -4.42 17.22
N ASP A 4 -9.60 -5.07 16.86
CA ASP A 4 -8.51 -4.46 16.07
C ASP A 4 -8.39 -5.00 14.62
N LEU A 5 -9.28 -5.91 14.19
CA LEU A 5 -9.09 -6.70 12.97
C LEU A 5 -9.89 -6.23 11.74
N VAL A 6 -10.45 -5.02 11.74
CA VAL A 6 -11.35 -4.52 10.66
C VAL A 6 -10.92 -3.15 10.11
N GLU A 7 -9.77 -2.61 10.50
CA GLU A 7 -9.34 -1.32 9.97
C GLU A 7 -8.63 -1.48 8.62
N GLN A 8 -9.41 -1.23 7.56
CA GLN A 8 -8.96 -0.91 6.20
C GLN A 8 -8.90 -2.06 5.19
N ILE A 9 -9.97 -2.86 5.17
CA ILE A 9 -10.43 -3.54 3.95
C ILE A 9 -10.84 -2.46 2.94
N ALA A 10 -9.89 -1.99 2.13
CA ALA A 10 -10.19 -1.03 1.07
C ALA A 10 -10.64 -1.76 -0.20
N PHE A 11 -11.79 -1.32 -0.72
CA PHE A 11 -12.60 -2.03 -1.71
C PHE A 11 -12.42 -1.40 -3.09
N GLY A 12 -12.01 -2.19 -4.07
CA GLY A 12 -12.27 -1.95 -5.49
C GLY A 12 -13.34 -2.95 -5.95
N ASP A 13 -14.30 -2.49 -6.77
CA ASP A 13 -15.62 -3.12 -7.04
C ASP A 13 -15.60 -4.47 -7.81
N GLY A 14 -14.56 -5.30 -7.66
CA GLY A 14 -14.44 -6.61 -8.28
C GLY A 14 -13.18 -7.44 -7.99
N GLY A 15 -12.33 -7.06 -7.02
CA GLY A 15 -11.01 -7.68 -6.80
C GLY A 15 -10.60 -7.77 -5.33
N PHE A 16 -9.58 -8.59 -5.04
CA PHE A 16 -9.08 -8.95 -3.70
C PHE A 16 -8.96 -7.77 -2.71
N HIS A 17 -9.30 -8.01 -1.45
CA HIS A 17 -9.22 -6.98 -0.41
C HIS A 17 -7.79 -6.84 0.11
N VAL A 18 -7.36 -5.61 0.36
CA VAL A 18 -6.09 -5.34 1.05
C VAL A 18 -6.20 -5.71 2.53
N GLU A 19 -5.27 -6.52 3.02
CA GLU A 19 -5.07 -6.77 4.46
C GLU A 19 -4.18 -5.68 5.07
N ARG A 20 -3.02 -5.41 4.44
CA ARG A 20 -2.10 -4.35 4.83
C ARG A 20 -1.10 -4.01 3.71
N LEU A 21 -0.50 -2.83 3.81
CA LEU A 21 0.67 -2.44 3.02
C LEU A 21 1.94 -2.74 3.82
N GLU A 22 2.96 -3.30 3.17
CA GLU A 22 4.13 -3.85 3.87
C GLU A 22 5.40 -3.03 3.65
N GLU A 23 5.76 -2.73 2.40
CA GLU A 23 7.02 -2.06 2.06
C GLU A 23 6.91 -1.31 0.72
N ALA A 24 7.74 -0.28 0.53
CA ALA A 24 7.85 0.48 -0.71
C ALA A 24 9.19 0.22 -1.41
N ARG A 25 9.18 0.26 -2.74
CA ARG A 25 10.41 0.18 -3.56
C ARG A 25 10.31 1.06 -4.80
N VAL A 26 11.46 1.26 -5.44
CA VAL A 26 11.54 1.72 -6.83
C VAL A 26 11.84 0.51 -7.72
N ALA A 27 10.92 0.21 -8.64
CA ALA A 27 11.07 -0.87 -9.60
C ALA A 27 12.17 -0.55 -10.64
N ALA A 28 12.63 -1.56 -11.38
CA ALA A 28 13.68 -1.40 -12.39
C ALA A 28 13.31 -0.42 -13.52
N ASN A 29 12.01 -0.15 -13.73
CA ASN A 29 11.51 0.84 -14.68
C ASN A 29 11.38 2.26 -14.08
N GLY A 30 11.81 2.47 -12.84
CA GLY A 30 11.74 3.75 -12.13
C GLY A 30 10.39 4.07 -11.48
N ARG A 31 9.39 3.18 -11.54
CA ARG A 31 8.09 3.39 -10.89
C ARG A 31 8.13 3.00 -9.43
N TYR A 32 7.36 3.71 -8.61
CA TYR A 32 7.15 3.33 -7.22
C TYR A 32 6.12 2.21 -7.14
N GLU A 33 6.45 1.20 -6.35
CA GLU A 33 5.56 0.09 -6.05
C GLU A 33 5.49 -0.10 -4.54
N VAL A 34 4.32 -0.50 -4.06
CA VAL A 34 4.11 -0.90 -2.65
C VAL A 34 3.67 -2.34 -2.63
N ARG A 35 4.25 -3.10 -1.70
CA ARG A 35 3.88 -4.50 -1.50
C ARG A 35 2.56 -4.58 -0.72
N VAL A 36 1.60 -5.27 -1.31
CA VAL A 36 0.26 -5.44 -0.77
C VAL A 36 0.09 -6.86 -0.27
N LYS A 37 -0.21 -7.00 1.02
CA LYS A 37 -0.71 -8.25 1.57
C LYS A 37 -2.21 -8.32 1.31
N TRP A 38 -2.64 -9.35 0.59
CA TRP A 38 -4.06 -9.58 0.31
C TRP A 38 -4.74 -10.34 1.44
N LEU A 39 -5.97 -9.94 1.77
CA LEU A 39 -6.79 -10.53 2.83
C LEU A 39 -7.21 -11.95 2.45
N GLY A 40 -6.99 -12.88 3.36
CA GLY A 40 -7.39 -14.28 3.19
C GLY A 40 -6.49 -15.09 2.26
N LEU A 41 -5.43 -14.48 1.72
CA LEU A 41 -4.38 -15.14 0.95
C LEU A 41 -3.15 -15.39 1.82
N ASP A 42 -2.18 -16.15 1.34
CA ASP A 42 -0.91 -16.34 2.06
C ASP A 42 0.04 -15.15 1.85
N ALA A 43 1.12 -15.07 2.64
CA ALA A 43 2.12 -14.01 2.49
C ALA A 43 2.90 -14.12 1.17
N GLU A 44 3.03 -15.33 0.63
CA GLU A 44 3.65 -15.59 -0.67
C GLU A 44 2.82 -15.05 -1.85
N GLU A 45 1.53 -14.84 -1.64
CA GLU A 45 0.63 -14.25 -2.63
C GLU A 45 0.65 -12.72 -2.62
N SER A 46 1.41 -12.10 -1.70
CA SER A 46 1.57 -10.64 -1.68
C SER A 46 2.23 -10.16 -2.97
N SER A 47 1.66 -9.16 -3.61
CA SER A 47 2.15 -8.61 -4.87
C SER A 47 2.66 -7.19 -4.70
N TRP A 48 3.51 -6.78 -5.65
CA TRP A 48 3.97 -5.40 -5.75
C TRP A 48 3.01 -4.65 -6.66
N GLU A 49 2.24 -3.73 -6.08
CA GLU A 49 1.27 -2.93 -6.82
C GLU A 49 1.87 -1.56 -7.13
N PRO A 50 1.70 -1.06 -8.38
CA PRO A 50 2.08 0.30 -8.71
C PRO A 50 1.33 1.30 -7.84
N VAL A 51 2.04 2.31 -7.34
CA VAL A 51 1.45 3.32 -6.46
C VAL A 51 0.29 4.06 -7.14
N GLU A 52 0.34 4.21 -8.45
CA GLU A 52 -0.73 4.84 -9.23
C GLU A 52 -2.05 4.05 -9.12
N ASN A 53 -1.98 2.71 -9.13
CA ASN A 53 -3.16 1.87 -8.92
C ASN A 53 -3.69 2.04 -7.49
N LEU A 54 -2.80 2.05 -6.49
CA LEU A 54 -3.19 2.19 -5.09
C LEU A 54 -3.75 3.59 -4.77
N LEU A 55 -3.35 4.63 -5.50
CA LEU A 55 -3.93 5.96 -5.42
C LEU A 55 -5.34 6.03 -6.04
N GLU A 56 -5.64 5.17 -7.01
CA GLU A 56 -6.98 5.06 -7.60
C GLU A 56 -7.90 4.23 -6.71
N ASP A 57 -7.44 3.05 -6.27
CA ASP A 57 -8.26 2.08 -5.55
C ASP A 57 -8.39 2.41 -4.05
N ILE A 58 -7.29 2.80 -3.41
CA ILE A 58 -7.18 2.90 -1.94
C ILE A 58 -6.47 4.17 -1.42
N PRO A 59 -6.71 5.38 -1.98
CA PRO A 59 -5.89 6.57 -1.72
C PRO A 59 -5.77 6.95 -0.23
N VAL A 60 -6.82 6.71 0.56
CA VAL A 60 -6.83 7.01 1.99
C VAL A 60 -5.93 6.06 2.77
N VAL A 61 -5.92 4.77 2.42
CA VAL A 61 -5.07 3.76 3.08
C VAL A 61 -3.62 4.03 2.77
N LEU A 62 -3.29 4.24 1.49
CA LEU A 62 -1.93 4.53 1.07
C LEU A 62 -1.37 5.78 1.77
N ARG A 63 -2.11 6.89 1.80
CA ARG A 63 -1.65 8.12 2.48
C ARG A 63 -1.40 7.93 3.96
N LYS A 64 -2.28 7.22 4.66
CA LYS A 64 -2.08 6.91 6.09
C LYS A 64 -0.84 6.05 6.31
N TRP A 65 -0.65 5.04 5.46
CA TRP A 65 0.52 4.18 5.52
C TRP A 65 1.80 4.98 5.26
N CYS A 66 1.84 5.81 4.22
CA CYS A 66 2.96 6.70 3.94
C CYS A 66 3.29 7.61 5.13
N ALA A 67 2.29 8.26 5.73
CA ALA A 67 2.49 9.12 6.89
C ALA A 67 3.04 8.37 8.11
N ALA A 68 2.67 7.09 8.28
CA ALA A 68 3.17 6.24 9.37
C ALA A 68 4.61 5.72 9.12
N HIS A 69 5.04 5.62 7.86
CA HIS A 69 6.36 5.09 7.46
C HIS A 69 7.26 6.16 6.83
N LYS A 70 6.94 7.45 7.01
CA LYS A 70 7.63 8.60 6.40
C LYS A 70 9.12 8.73 6.72
N ASP A 71 9.59 8.02 7.75
CA ASP A 71 11.00 8.02 8.17
C ASP A 71 11.81 6.94 7.42
N GLU A 72 11.17 6.10 6.59
CA GLU A 72 11.84 5.14 5.72
C GLU A 72 12.24 5.79 4.39
N ASP A 73 13.50 5.64 3.99
CA ASP A 73 14.07 6.32 2.82
C ASP A 73 13.24 6.16 1.54
N HIS A 74 12.76 4.94 1.25
CA HIS A 74 11.94 4.68 0.06
C HIS A 74 10.55 5.30 0.14
N VAL A 75 9.95 5.35 1.33
CA VAL A 75 8.63 5.97 1.54
C VAL A 75 8.74 7.48 1.48
N ALA A 76 9.75 8.06 2.14
CA ALA A 76 10.03 9.50 2.10
C ALA A 76 10.28 9.99 0.68
N ASP A 77 11.11 9.28 -0.10
CA ASP A 77 11.39 9.58 -1.50
C ASP A 77 10.12 9.48 -2.36
N MET A 78 9.35 8.40 -2.20
CA MET A 78 8.06 8.23 -2.88
C MET A 78 7.08 9.37 -2.57
N MET A 79 6.93 9.75 -1.30
CA MET A 79 6.05 10.84 -0.87
C MET A 79 6.48 12.18 -1.47
N ALA A 80 7.78 12.48 -1.46
CA ALA A 80 8.32 13.70 -2.03
C ALA A 80 8.10 13.78 -3.55
N ASN A 81 8.31 12.68 -4.28
CA ASN A 81 8.16 12.63 -5.73
C ASN A 81 6.69 12.65 -6.18
N LEU A 82 5.78 12.10 -5.37
CA LEU A 82 4.35 12.02 -5.68
C LEU A 82 3.51 13.12 -5.04
N GLY A 83 4.12 14.01 -4.25
CA GLY A 83 3.41 15.09 -3.56
C GLY A 83 2.40 14.59 -2.52
N LEU A 84 2.71 13.47 -1.85
CA LEU A 84 1.86 12.91 -0.79
C LEU A 84 2.10 13.67 0.53
N PRO A 85 1.06 13.86 1.36
CA PRO A 85 1.14 14.61 2.62
C PRO A 85 1.93 13.88 3.71
#